data_AF-A0A0N1A5M4-F1
#
_entry.id   AF-A0A0N1A5M4-F1
#
_cell.length_a   1.000
_cell.length_b   1.000
_cell.length_c   1.000
_cell.angle_alpha   90.00
_cell.angle_beta   90.00
_cell.angle_gamma   90.00
#
_symmetry.space_group_name_H-M   'P 1'
#
loop_
_entity.id
_entity.type
_entity.pdbx_description
1 polymer ?
#
loop_
_entity_poly.entity_id
_entity_poly.type
_entity_poly.pdbx_seq_one_letter_code
_entity_poly.pdbx_strand_id
1 'polypeptide(L)'
;MPDIAAISSVLSSLKTATEITKLIRESDVSLEKAELKMKLAELMGALADAKIEMTAVQETISDRDQRIAELEDSFEKKASVFRHYDAYYIEGEAGSPLGQPHCLRCWDVDHKLFALHFDHKDRFSKVCPKCSSKYEARLANKYGTDGKTVA
;
A
#
# COMPACT_ATOMS: atom_id res chain seq x y z
N MET A 1 -3.89 -6.01 -16.40
CA MET A 1 -4.04 -6.26 -14.95
C MET A 1 -4.26 -7.76 -14.81
N PRO A 2 -3.38 -8.53 -14.16
CA PRO A 2 -3.79 -9.84 -13.66
C PRO A 2 -4.83 -9.54 -12.59
N ASP A 3 -6.06 -9.67 -13.04
CA ASP A 3 -7.24 -9.56 -12.24
C ASP A 3 -7.33 -10.78 -11.33
N ILE A 4 -8.30 -10.81 -10.43
CA ILE A 4 -8.68 -12.02 -9.69
C ILE A 4 -8.77 -13.26 -10.62
N ALA A 5 -9.06 -13.03 -11.90
CA ALA A 5 -8.97 -13.99 -13.00
C ALA A 5 -7.65 -14.78 -13.09
N ALA A 6 -6.48 -14.14 -13.04
CA ALA A 6 -5.18 -14.83 -13.16
C ALA A 6 -4.85 -15.67 -11.93
N ILE A 7 -5.29 -15.23 -10.75
CA ILE A 7 -5.16 -16.03 -9.52
C ILE A 7 -6.13 -17.22 -9.59
N SER A 8 -7.35 -17.00 -10.10
CA SER A 8 -8.35 -18.05 -10.26
C SER A 8 -7.97 -19.11 -11.30
N SER A 9 -7.23 -18.74 -12.35
CA SER A 9 -6.72 -19.68 -13.35
C SER A 9 -5.63 -20.58 -12.75
N VAL A 10 -4.69 -20.00 -11.98
CA VAL A 10 -3.64 -20.78 -11.28
C VAL A 10 -4.29 -21.78 -10.32
N LEU A 11 -5.27 -21.33 -9.53
CA LEU A 11 -6.05 -22.19 -8.63
C LEU A 11 -6.78 -23.31 -9.37
N SER A 12 -7.31 -23.02 -10.56
CA SER A 12 -8.01 -24.01 -11.39
C SER A 12 -7.03 -25.06 -11.93
N SER A 13 -5.88 -24.64 -12.45
CA SER A 13 -4.83 -25.54 -12.94
C SER A 13 -4.28 -26.45 -11.83
N LEU A 14 -4.07 -25.91 -10.62
CA LEU A 14 -3.68 -26.69 -9.45
C LEU A 14 -4.78 -27.66 -8.98
N LYS A 15 -6.05 -27.25 -9.05
CA LYS A 15 -7.20 -28.12 -8.75
C LYS A 15 -7.23 -29.31 -9.71
N THR A 16 -7.09 -29.07 -11.01
CA THR A 16 -7.02 -30.12 -12.04
C THR A 16 -5.86 -31.08 -11.77
N ALA A 17 -4.67 -30.57 -11.46
CA ALA A 17 -3.52 -31.42 -11.10
C ALA A 17 -3.80 -32.27 -9.83
N THR A 18 -4.48 -31.69 -8.84
CA THR A 18 -4.85 -32.39 -7.60
C THR A 18 -5.88 -33.49 -7.86
N GLU A 19 -6.87 -33.23 -8.72
CA GLU A 19 -7.87 -34.22 -9.14
C GLU A 19 -7.23 -35.36 -9.92
N ILE A 20 -6.32 -35.08 -10.86
CA ILE A 20 -5.57 -36.11 -11.59
C ILE A 20 -4.74 -36.96 -10.62
N THR A 21 -4.07 -36.33 -9.65
CA THR A 21 -3.27 -37.04 -8.64
C THR A 21 -4.15 -37.94 -7.75
N LYS A 22 -5.33 -37.46 -7.35
CA LYS A 22 -6.31 -38.27 -6.61
C LYS A 22 -6.79 -39.47 -7.43
N LEU A 23 -7.13 -39.26 -8.69
CA LEU A 23 -7.53 -40.34 -9.59
C LEU A 23 -6.43 -41.40 -9.73
N ILE A 24 -5.17 -40.99 -9.90
CA ILE A 24 -4.03 -41.94 -9.95
C ILE A 24 -3.88 -42.71 -8.64
N ARG A 25 -4.10 -42.06 -7.49
CA ARG A 25 -3.98 -42.69 -6.16
C ARG A 25 -5.14 -43.63 -5.83
N GLU A 26 -6.36 -43.28 -6.23
CA GLU A 26 -7.59 -44.05 -5.96
C GLU A 26 -7.76 -45.22 -6.95
N SER A 27 -7.07 -45.16 -8.08
CA SER A 27 -7.05 -46.26 -9.05
C SER A 27 -6.10 -47.36 -8.57
N ASP A 28 -6.64 -48.34 -7.84
CA ASP A 28 -5.97 -49.57 -7.44
C ASP A 28 -5.43 -50.34 -8.67
N VAL A 29 -4.15 -50.16 -9.02
CA VAL A 29 -3.25 -51.05 -9.81
C VAL A 29 -3.75 -51.54 -11.19
N SER A 30 -4.95 -51.16 -11.63
CA SER A 30 -5.64 -51.66 -12.82
C SER A 30 -5.57 -50.70 -14.00
N LEU A 31 -5.02 -49.49 -13.83
CA LEU A 31 -4.91 -48.56 -14.96
C LEU A 31 -3.95 -49.13 -16.00
N GLU A 32 -4.43 -49.22 -17.25
CA GLU A 32 -3.56 -49.63 -18.34
C GLU A 32 -2.41 -48.63 -18.51
N LYS A 33 -1.23 -49.14 -18.89
CA LYS A 33 -0.01 -48.35 -19.05
C LYS A 33 -0.19 -47.14 -19.99
N ALA A 34 -1.10 -47.23 -20.96
CA ALA A 34 -1.43 -46.14 -21.87
C ALA A 34 -2.21 -45.02 -21.15
N GLU A 35 -3.17 -45.38 -20.31
CA GLU A 35 -4.02 -44.47 -19.56
C GLU A 35 -3.21 -43.72 -18.48
N LEU A 36 -2.30 -44.43 -17.81
CA LEU A 36 -1.36 -43.84 -16.85
C LEU A 36 -0.45 -42.79 -17.51
N LYS A 37 0.08 -43.07 -18.71
CA LYS A 37 0.90 -42.12 -19.47
C LYS A 37 0.11 -40.89 -19.90
N MET A 38 -1.16 -41.07 -20.28
CA MET A 38 -2.04 -39.97 -20.64
C MET A 38 -2.32 -39.06 -19.43
N LYS A 39 -2.67 -39.63 -18.28
CA LYS A 39 -2.90 -38.86 -17.04
C LYS A 39 -1.64 -38.14 -16.55
N LEU A 40 -0.47 -38.76 -16.71
CA LEU A 40 0.80 -38.10 -16.40
C LEU A 40 1.06 -36.90 -17.32
N ALA A 41 0.75 -37.04 -18.61
CA ALA A 41 0.88 -35.94 -19.57
C ALA A 41 -0.11 -34.80 -19.27
N GLU A 42 -1.36 -35.11 -18.91
CA GLU A 42 -2.36 -34.13 -18.46
C GLU A 42 -1.89 -33.38 -17.20
N LEU A 43 -1.32 -34.10 -16.23
CA LEU A 43 -0.77 -33.50 -15.01
C LEU A 43 0.41 -32.57 -15.32
N MET A 44 1.32 -33.00 -16.19
CA MET A 44 2.44 -32.18 -16.63
C MET A 44 1.97 -30.91 -17.36
N GLY A 45 0.93 -31.02 -18.19
CA GLY A 45 0.29 -29.86 -18.83
C GLY A 45 -0.29 -28.88 -17.81
N ALA A 46 -1.11 -29.37 -16.88
CA ALA A 46 -1.72 -28.54 -15.85
C ALA A 46 -0.68 -27.82 -14.96
N LEU A 47 0.44 -28.49 -14.65
CA LEU A 47 1.55 -27.87 -13.91
C LEU A 47 2.30 -26.82 -14.75
N ALA A 48 2.48 -27.06 -16.04
CA ALA A 48 3.12 -26.10 -16.94
C ALA A 48 2.28 -24.83 -17.09
N ASP A 49 0.97 -24.97 -17.26
CA ASP A 49 0.03 -23.86 -17.34
C ASP A 49 0.03 -23.05 -16.04
N ALA A 50 -0.05 -23.72 -14.90
CA ALA A 50 0.04 -23.07 -13.59
C ALA A 50 1.35 -22.28 -13.42
N LYS A 51 2.48 -22.80 -13.91
CA LYS A 51 3.79 -22.12 -13.84
C LYS A 51 3.83 -20.85 -14.69
N ILE A 52 3.29 -20.90 -15.89
CA ILE A 52 3.21 -19.74 -16.79
C ILE A 52 2.38 -18.64 -16.15
N GLU A 53 1.18 -18.99 -15.67
CA GLU A 53 0.27 -18.03 -15.06
C GLU A 53 0.83 -17.44 -13.75
N MET A 54 1.52 -18.25 -12.95
CA MET A 54 2.18 -17.79 -11.72
C MET A 54 3.32 -16.81 -12.01
N THR A 55 4.01 -16.95 -13.14
CA THR A 55 5.06 -16.02 -13.56
C THR A 55 4.47 -14.63 -13.87
N ALA A 56 3.33 -14.60 -14.57
CA ALA A 56 2.61 -13.35 -14.84
C ALA A 56 2.09 -12.68 -13.56
N VAL A 57 1.65 -13.46 -12.56
CA VAL A 57 1.27 -12.93 -11.24
C VAL A 57 2.48 -12.33 -10.53
N GLN A 58 3.63 -13.01 -10.56
CA GLN A 58 4.86 -12.55 -9.91
C GLN A 58 5.39 -11.25 -10.53
N GLU A 59 5.37 -11.11 -11.85
CA GLU A 59 5.73 -9.87 -12.53
C GLU A 59 4.88 -8.69 -12.07
N THR A 60 3.56 -8.90 -11.94
CA THR A 60 2.67 -7.81 -11.49
C THR A 60 2.88 -7.46 -10.02
N ILE A 61 3.14 -8.44 -9.16
CA ILE A 61 3.47 -8.15 -7.76
C ILE A 61 4.76 -7.31 -7.72
N SER A 62 5.78 -7.70 -8.48
CA SER A 62 7.03 -6.95 -8.56
C SER A 62 6.82 -5.51 -9.06
N ASP A 63 6.03 -5.31 -10.11
CA ASP A 63 5.71 -3.96 -10.63
C ASP A 63 4.97 -3.11 -9.58
N ARG A 64 4.04 -3.72 -8.84
CA ARG A 64 3.29 -3.04 -7.78
C ARG A 64 4.19 -2.68 -6.61
N ASP A 65 5.05 -3.60 -6.17
CA ASP A 65 5.98 -3.36 -5.07
C ASP A 65 7.00 -2.28 -5.44
N GLN A 66 7.52 -2.28 -6.68
CA GLN A 66 8.36 -1.20 -7.17
C GLN A 66 7.61 0.13 -7.13
N ARG A 67 6.35 0.16 -7.57
CA ARG A 67 5.57 1.39 -7.56
C ARG A 67 5.27 1.87 -6.14
N ILE A 68 5.03 0.96 -5.20
CA ILE A 68 4.86 1.28 -3.78
C ILE A 68 6.15 1.90 -3.25
N ALA A 69 7.31 1.27 -3.50
CA ALA A 69 8.61 1.78 -3.06
C ALA A 69 8.91 3.17 -3.64
N GLU A 70 8.64 3.41 -4.92
CA GLU A 70 8.76 4.73 -5.55
C GLU A 70 7.86 5.77 -4.90
N LEU A 71 6.62 5.39 -4.57
CA LEU A 71 5.67 6.28 -3.91
C LEU A 71 6.13 6.59 -2.48
N GLU A 72 6.52 5.57 -1.71
CA GLU A 72 7.04 5.70 -0.34
C GLU A 72 8.29 6.59 -0.30
N ASP A 73 9.27 6.36 -1.18
CA ASP A 73 10.47 7.19 -1.31
C ASP A 73 10.11 8.64 -1.71
N SER A 74 9.11 8.83 -2.58
CA SER A 74 8.61 10.17 -2.91
C SER A 74 7.87 10.85 -1.74
N PHE A 75 7.31 10.08 -0.81
CA PHE A 75 6.70 10.58 0.41
C PHE A 75 7.77 10.96 1.45
N GLU A 76 8.80 10.13 1.64
CA GLU A 76 9.91 10.40 2.57
C GLU A 76 10.73 11.61 2.13
N LYS A 77 11.00 11.78 0.84
CA LYS A 77 11.78 12.91 0.30
C LYS A 77 11.08 14.26 0.38
N LYS A 78 9.80 14.33 0.74
CA LYS A 78 8.98 15.55 0.55
C LYS A 78 8.89 16.53 1.71
N ALA A 79 9.43 16.25 2.90
CA ALA A 79 9.73 17.30 3.88
C ALA A 79 10.50 16.76 5.07
N SER A 80 11.64 17.38 5.39
CA SER A 80 12.09 17.41 6.78
C SER A 80 11.03 18.18 7.55
N VAL A 81 10.16 17.44 8.25
CA VAL A 81 9.16 18.03 9.13
C VAL A 81 9.58 17.85 10.57
N PHE A 82 9.41 18.89 11.34
CA PHE A 82 9.67 18.85 12.77
C PHE A 82 8.45 19.36 13.52
N ARG A 83 8.35 18.91 14.77
CA ARG A 83 7.29 19.33 15.67
C ARG A 83 7.66 20.68 16.29
N HIS A 84 6.76 21.64 16.20
CA HIS A 84 6.85 22.91 16.91
C HIS A 84 5.54 23.16 17.63
N TYR A 85 5.58 23.27 18.97
CA TYR A 85 4.37 23.27 19.81
C TYR A 85 3.43 22.08 19.50
N ASP A 86 2.17 22.37 19.17
CA ASP A 86 1.12 21.37 18.96
C ASP A 86 0.80 21.13 17.47
N ALA A 87 1.77 21.39 16.58
CA ALA A 87 1.65 21.12 15.16
C ALA A 87 2.99 20.71 14.52
N TYR A 88 2.91 20.08 13.35
CA TYR A 88 4.08 19.80 12.50
C TYR A 88 4.27 20.91 11.47
N TYR A 89 5.53 21.23 11.20
CA TYR A 89 5.93 22.24 10.23
C TYR A 89 7.00 21.70 9.30
N ILE A 90 7.06 22.28 8.12
CA ILE A 90 8.19 22.06 7.21
C ILE A 90 9.37 22.85 7.76
N GLU A 91 10.55 22.23 7.74
CA GLU A 91 11.80 22.88 8.12
C GLU A 91 12.17 23.95 7.10
N GLY A 92 12.23 25.20 7.56
CA GLY A 92 12.75 26.34 6.80
C GLY A 92 14.25 26.53 6.98
N GLU A 93 14.74 27.70 6.58
CA GLU A 93 16.15 28.05 6.80
C GLU A 93 16.48 28.05 8.31
N ALA A 94 17.62 27.46 8.67
CA ALA A 94 18.12 27.36 10.04
C ALA A 94 17.19 26.66 11.06
N GLY A 95 16.38 25.69 10.63
CA GLY A 95 15.52 24.91 11.54
C GLY A 95 14.28 25.67 12.02
N SER A 96 13.92 26.76 11.36
CA SER A 96 12.74 27.56 11.68
C SER A 96 11.46 26.90 11.15
N PRO A 97 10.31 27.06 11.83
CA PRO A 97 9.04 26.53 11.33
C PRO A 97 8.61 27.36 10.13
N LEU A 98 8.26 26.70 9.02
CA LEU A 98 7.84 27.36 7.79
C LEU A 98 6.40 27.00 7.41
N GLY A 99 5.61 28.00 7.04
CA GLY A 99 4.33 27.82 6.37
C GLY A 99 3.16 27.48 7.30
N GLN A 100 2.23 26.67 6.79
CA GLN A 100 1.01 26.32 7.52
C GLN A 100 1.27 25.18 8.53
N PRO A 101 0.60 25.21 9.70
CA PRO A 101 0.64 24.13 10.67
C PRO A 101 -0.04 22.87 10.12
N HIS A 102 0.54 21.70 10.39
CA HIS A 102 -0.03 20.40 10.05
C HIS A 102 -0.45 19.62 11.30
N CYS A 103 -1.43 18.74 11.12
CA CYS A 103 -2.00 17.91 12.17
C CYS A 103 -0.98 16.93 12.80
N LEU A 104 -0.83 16.98 14.13
CA LEU A 104 -0.01 16.02 14.91
C LEU A 104 -0.44 14.58 14.66
N ARG A 105 -1.72 14.27 14.93
CA ARG A 105 -2.23 12.90 14.89
C ARG A 105 -2.11 12.24 13.51
N CYS A 106 -2.41 12.97 12.44
CA CYS A 106 -2.33 12.42 11.09
C CYS A 106 -0.89 12.17 10.65
N TRP A 107 0.06 12.96 11.17
CA TRP A 107 1.46 12.68 10.96
C TRP A 107 1.91 11.46 11.77
N ASP A 108 1.61 11.42 13.07
CA ASP A 108 2.07 10.32 13.95
C ASP A 108 1.53 8.95 13.54
N VAL A 109 0.30 8.88 13.02
CA VAL A 109 -0.35 7.62 12.62
C VAL A 109 -0.12 7.30 11.15
N ASP A 110 -0.43 8.24 10.25
CA ASP A 110 -0.48 8.00 8.81
C ASP A 110 0.72 8.58 8.06
N HIS A 111 1.61 9.32 8.74
CA HIS A 111 2.73 10.08 8.15
C HIS A 111 2.26 11.00 7.02
N LYS A 112 1.07 11.60 7.20
CA LYS A 112 0.44 12.51 6.24
C LYS A 112 0.25 13.90 6.81
N LEU A 113 0.78 14.88 6.08
CA LEU A 113 0.68 16.30 6.40
C LEU A 113 -0.66 16.85 5.89
N PHE A 114 -1.63 16.99 6.80
CA PHE A 114 -2.86 17.74 6.54
C PHE A 114 -2.77 19.09 7.23
N ALA A 115 -2.86 20.17 6.44
CA ALA A 115 -2.86 21.53 6.95
C ALA A 115 -4.09 21.76 7.86
N LEU A 116 -3.88 22.47 8.96
CA LEU A 116 -4.94 22.85 9.87
C LEU A 116 -5.63 24.14 9.36
N HIS A 117 -6.95 24.16 9.42
CA HIS A 117 -7.77 25.30 9.04
C HIS A 117 -8.45 25.90 10.28
N PHE A 118 -8.76 27.19 10.27
CA PHE A 118 -9.55 27.77 11.36
C PHE A 118 -10.94 27.14 11.43
N ASP A 119 -11.43 26.87 12.64
CA ASP A 119 -12.81 26.46 12.82
C ASP A 119 -13.73 27.66 12.57
N HIS A 120 -14.70 27.50 11.67
CA HIS A 120 -15.73 28.50 11.40
C HIS A 120 -16.52 28.94 12.64
N LYS A 121 -16.64 28.07 13.66
CA LYS A 121 -17.38 28.34 14.90
C LYS A 121 -16.51 28.98 15.97
N ASP A 122 -15.20 28.78 15.91
CA ASP A 122 -14.26 29.26 16.93
C ASP A 122 -12.92 29.64 16.29
N ARG A 123 -12.71 30.95 16.16
CA ARG A 123 -11.49 31.53 15.57
C ARG A 123 -10.23 31.28 16.39
N PHE A 124 -10.36 30.84 17.64
CA PHE A 124 -9.22 30.47 18.48
C PHE A 124 -8.84 29.00 18.36
N SER A 125 -9.58 28.23 17.55
CA SER A 125 -9.27 26.83 17.28
C SER A 125 -9.00 26.60 15.79
N LYS A 126 -8.07 25.69 15.52
CA LYS A 126 -7.85 25.11 14.20
C LYS A 126 -8.27 23.64 14.20
N VAL A 127 -8.84 23.19 13.11
CA VAL A 127 -9.34 21.85 12.90
C VAL A 127 -8.59 21.19 11.75
N CYS A 128 -8.25 19.92 11.95
CA CYS A 128 -7.80 19.07 10.85
C CYS A 128 -9.00 18.63 10.00
N PRO A 129 -8.97 18.81 8.67
CA PRO A 129 -10.07 18.42 7.79
C PRO A 129 -10.23 16.88 7.68
N LYS A 130 -9.18 16.12 8.02
CA LYS A 130 -9.18 14.65 7.91
C LYS A 130 -9.70 13.94 9.16
N CYS A 131 -9.19 14.30 10.34
CA CYS A 131 -9.48 13.61 11.60
C CYS A 131 -10.29 14.44 12.60
N SER A 132 -10.67 15.67 12.25
CA SER A 132 -11.47 16.59 13.07
C SER A 132 -10.86 16.95 14.44
N SER A 133 -9.59 16.63 14.67
CA SER A 133 -8.88 17.04 15.89
C SER A 133 -8.78 18.56 15.94
N LYS A 134 -9.03 19.11 17.13
CA LYS A 134 -8.98 20.55 17.41
C LYS A 134 -7.67 20.91 18.08
N TYR A 135 -7.11 22.03 17.66
CA TYR A 135 -5.85 22.58 18.14
C TYR A 135 -6.05 24.03 18.52
N GLU A 136 -5.40 24.51 19.58
CA GLU A 136 -5.42 25.93 19.90
C GLU A 136 -4.66 26.71 18.82
N ALA A 137 -5.29 27.72 18.22
CA ALA A 137 -4.72 28.48 17.12
C ALA A 137 -3.37 29.11 17.48
N ARG A 138 -3.20 29.54 18.75
CA ARG A 138 -1.96 30.13 19.27
C ARG A 138 -0.78 29.15 19.34
N LEU A 139 -1.04 27.84 19.41
CA LEU A 139 -0.03 26.77 19.43
C LEU A 139 0.19 26.15 18.05
N ALA A 140 -0.62 26.56 17.08
CA ALA A 140 -0.55 26.11 15.69
C ALA A 140 -0.59 27.34 14.77
N ASN A 141 0.34 28.29 14.95
CA ASN A 141 0.40 29.51 14.12
C ASN A 141 0.91 29.22 12.71
N LYS A 142 0.64 30.14 11.78
CA LYS A 142 1.28 30.13 10.46
C LYS A 142 2.59 30.90 10.55
N TYR A 143 3.66 30.40 9.93
CA TYR A 143 4.96 31.05 9.92
C TYR A 143 5.36 31.50 8.51
N GLY A 144 5.99 32.67 8.44
CA GLY A 144 6.53 33.25 7.21
C GLY A 144 7.89 32.65 6.86
N THR A 145 8.44 33.08 5.72
CA THR A 145 9.80 32.70 5.29
C THR A 145 10.89 33.21 6.22
N ASP A 146 10.58 34.19 7.06
CA ASP A 146 11.45 34.77 8.08
C ASP A 146 11.32 34.08 9.46
N GLY A 147 10.57 32.99 9.55
CA GLY A 147 10.36 32.23 10.79
C GLY A 147 9.47 32.94 11.81
N LYS A 148 8.83 34.06 11.45
CA LYS A 148 7.90 34.80 12.33
C LYS A 148 6.46 34.41 12.09
N THR A 149 5.64 34.53 13.13
CA THR A 149 4.20 34.27 13.03
C THR A 149 3.54 35.29 12.11
N VAL A 150 2.79 34.80 11.13
CA VAL A 150 1.98 35.62 10.22
C VAL A 150 0.52 35.55 10.67
N ALA A 151 -0.15 36.70 10.66
CA ALA A 151 -1.57 36.80 10.96
C ALA A 151 -2.44 36.03 9.94
#